data_AF-J9ERX8-F1
#
_entry.id   AF-J9ERX8-F1
#
_cell.length_a   1.000
_cell.length_b   1.000
_cell.length_c   1.000
_cell.angle_alpha   90.00
_cell.angle_beta   90.00
_cell.angle_gamma   90.00
#
_symmetry.space_group_name_H-M   'P 1'
#
loop_
_entity.id
_entity.type
_entity.pdbx_description
1 polymer ?
#
loop_
_entity_poly.entity_id
_entity_poly.type
_entity_poly.pdbx_seq_one_letter_code
_entity_poly.pdbx_strand_id
1 'polypeptide(L)'
;MRCVDENILSHVSLCESQPYDISSKKYVQDALQERGEKISNILSRKNEDENHPAIIFVCGSSKQMLKHVADVFVHIFSEFLHKSKEEAELYLRELRINDRYVEDIW
;
A
#
# COMPACT_ATOMS: atom_id res chain seq x y z
N MET A 1 -7.74 2.98 21.04
CA MET A 1 -7.76 3.87 19.85
C MET A 1 -9.11 3.59 19.23
N ARG A 2 -10.11 4.46 19.43
CA ARG A 2 -11.55 4.09 19.36
C ARG A 2 -11.94 3.28 18.11
N CYS A 3 -11.42 3.64 16.94
CA CYS A 3 -11.71 2.92 15.68
C CYS A 3 -11.15 1.48 15.64
N VAL A 4 -10.05 1.21 16.35
CA VAL A 4 -9.50 -0.15 16.53
C VAL A 4 -10.37 -0.92 17.51
N ASP A 5 -10.79 -0.27 18.60
CA ASP A 5 -11.62 -0.88 19.65
C ASP A 5 -13.02 -1.25 19.10
N GLU A 6 -13.55 -0.44 18.18
CA GLU A 6 -14.82 -0.67 17.47
C GLU A 6 -14.68 -1.52 16.19
N ASN A 7 -13.48 -2.06 15.91
CA ASN A 7 -13.17 -2.92 14.75
C ASN A 7 -13.49 -2.31 13.36
N ILE A 8 -13.49 -0.97 13.28
CA ILE A 8 -13.59 -0.22 12.02
C ILE A 8 -12.22 -0.22 11.31
N LEU A 9 -11.14 -0.11 12.07
CA LEU A 9 -9.77 -0.14 11.58
C LEU A 9 -9.14 -1.50 11.85
N SER A 10 -9.10 -2.36 10.84
CA SER A 10 -8.60 -3.74 10.96
C SER A 10 -7.10 -3.84 11.19
N HIS A 11 -6.33 -2.81 10.79
CA HIS A 11 -4.88 -2.79 10.96
C HIS A 11 -4.32 -1.36 10.91
N VAL A 12 -3.32 -1.08 11.74
CA VAL A 12 -2.54 0.16 11.70
C VAL A 12 -1.05 -0.16 11.83
N SER A 13 -0.21 0.48 11.02
CA SER A 13 1.25 0.43 11.14
C SER A 13 1.77 1.84 11.40
N LEU A 14 2.52 2.02 12.49
CA LEU A 14 3.22 3.27 12.80
C LEU A 14 4.68 3.16 12.38
N CYS A 15 5.17 4.18 11.66
CA CYS A 15 6.54 4.22 11.16
C CYS A 15 7.21 5.49 11.65
N GLU A 16 8.23 5.36 12.49
CA GLU A 16 8.96 6.49 13.06
C GLU A 16 10.25 6.73 12.28
N SER A 17 10.37 7.91 11.67
CA SER A 17 11.55 8.26 10.86
C SER A 17 12.72 8.81 11.68
N GLN A 18 12.48 9.17 12.95
CA GLN A 18 13.47 9.69 13.89
C GLN A 18 13.31 9.08 15.30
N PRO A 19 13.40 7.74 15.42
CA PRO A 19 13.28 7.07 16.71
C PRO A 19 14.49 7.34 17.61
N TYR A 20 14.34 7.07 18.91
CA TYR A 20 15.43 7.13 19.87
C TYR A 20 16.56 6.14 19.51
N ASP A 21 16.19 4.91 19.14
CA ASP A 21 17.12 3.93 18.59
C ASP A 21 17.10 4.02 17.05
N ILE A 22 18.18 4.58 16.48
CA ILE A 22 18.34 4.81 15.04
C ILE A 22 18.16 3.52 14.22
N SER A 23 18.48 2.35 14.78
CA SER A 23 18.31 1.06 14.08
C SER A 23 16.85 0.70 13.81
N SER A 24 15.92 1.29 14.58
CA SER A 24 14.47 1.11 14.43
C SER A 24 13.82 2.10 13.46
N LYS A 25 14.63 2.92 12.76
CA LYS A 25 14.13 3.91 11.79
C LYS A 25 13.29 3.21 10.73
N LYS A 26 12.05 3.67 10.57
CA LYS A 26 11.08 3.05 9.68
C LYS A 26 10.24 4.09 8.95
N TYR A 27 10.02 3.86 7.67
CA TYR A 27 9.10 4.60 6.84
C TYR A 27 7.94 3.72 6.40
N VAL A 28 6.91 4.35 5.83
CA VAL A 28 5.69 3.67 5.38
C VAL A 28 5.97 2.61 4.33
N GLN A 29 6.92 2.84 3.42
CA GLN A 29 7.29 1.87 2.39
C GLN A 29 7.88 0.57 2.98
N ASP A 30 8.58 0.66 4.12
CA ASP A 30 9.13 -0.51 4.80
C ASP A 30 7.99 -1.36 5.39
N ALA A 31 7.00 -0.71 6.03
CA ALA A 31 5.81 -1.39 6.57
C ALA A 31 4.91 -1.99 5.47
N LEU A 32 4.86 -1.36 4.29
CA LEU A 32 4.15 -1.91 3.14
C LEU A 32 4.85 -3.18 2.64
N GLN A 33 6.17 -3.16 2.50
CA GLN A 33 6.95 -4.31 2.02
C GLN A 33 6.84 -5.50 2.99
N GLU A 34 6.97 -5.29 4.30
CA GLU A 34 6.78 -6.34 5.32
C GLU A 34 5.40 -7.00 5.27
N ARG A 35 4.40 -6.30 4.75
CA ARG A 35 3.01 -6.76 4.68
C ARG A 35 2.56 -7.07 3.26
N GLY A 36 3.49 -7.15 2.31
CA GLY A 36 3.22 -7.31 0.89
C GLY A 36 2.24 -8.44 0.59
N GLU A 37 2.43 -9.62 1.21
CA GLU A 37 1.53 -10.77 1.04
C GLU A 37 0.08 -10.44 1.41
N LYS A 38 -0.14 -9.83 2.58
CA LYS A 38 -1.49 -9.50 3.06
C LYS A 38 -2.13 -8.41 2.22
N ILE A 39 -1.35 -7.43 1.75
CA ILE A 39 -1.81 -6.39 0.84
C ILE A 39 -2.22 -7.01 -0.51
N SER A 40 -1.39 -7.87 -1.08
CA SER A 40 -1.69 -8.60 -2.32
C SER A 40 -2.93 -9.48 -2.19
N ASN A 41 -3.13 -10.12 -1.04
CA ASN A 41 -4.35 -10.85 -0.73
C ASN A 41 -5.57 -9.93 -0.70
N ILE A 42 -5.48 -8.74 -0.08
CA ILE A 42 -6.58 -7.75 -0.08
C ILE A 42 -6.91 -7.29 -1.51
N LEU A 43 -5.90 -7.04 -2.34
CA LEU A 43 -6.08 -6.57 -3.72
C LEU A 43 -6.58 -7.67 -4.66
N SER A 44 -6.24 -8.92 -4.39
CA SER A 44 -6.59 -10.10 -5.22
C SER A 44 -7.86 -10.79 -4.77
N ARG A 45 -8.41 -10.42 -3.60
CA ARG A 45 -9.72 -10.89 -3.15
C ARG A 45 -10.74 -10.50 -4.23
N LYS A 46 -11.07 -11.49 -5.04
CA LYS A 46 -12.16 -11.46 -6.02
C LYS A 46 -13.53 -11.70 -5.38
N ASN A 47 -13.63 -11.86 -4.05
CA ASN A 47 -14.77 -12.54 -3.45
C ASN A 47 -15.67 -11.65 -2.59
N GLU A 48 -16.97 -11.86 -2.85
CA GLU A 48 -18.23 -11.53 -2.15
C GLU A 48 -18.85 -10.15 -2.39
N ASP A 49 -18.05 -9.09 -2.54
CA ASP A 49 -18.55 -7.73 -2.75
C ASP A 49 -17.96 -7.16 -4.05
N GLU A 50 -18.34 -7.72 -5.21
CA GLU A 50 -17.89 -7.21 -6.53
C GLU A 50 -18.18 -5.71 -6.72
N ASN A 51 -19.09 -5.16 -5.92
CA ASN A 51 -19.43 -3.74 -5.90
C ASN A 51 -18.38 -2.86 -5.18
N HIS A 52 -17.48 -3.43 -4.38
CA HIS A 52 -16.55 -2.66 -3.53
C HIS A 52 -15.12 -3.22 -3.60
N PRO A 53 -14.41 -3.05 -4.72
CA PRO A 53 -13.03 -3.46 -4.82
C PRO A 53 -12.14 -2.67 -3.85
N ALA A 54 -11.04 -3.26 -3.40
CA ALA A 54 -10.06 -2.56 -2.58
C ALA A 54 -9.47 -1.34 -3.33
N ILE A 55 -9.38 -0.21 -2.62
CA ILE A 55 -8.84 1.06 -3.10
C ILE A 55 -7.62 1.43 -2.24
N ILE A 56 -6.56 1.87 -2.90
CA ILE A 56 -5.34 2.39 -2.28
C ILE A 56 -5.42 3.91 -2.29
N PHE A 57 -5.23 4.52 -1.13
CA PHE A 57 -5.09 5.97 -0.99
C PHE A 57 -3.69 6.31 -0.53
N VAL A 58 -3.02 7.23 -1.22
CA VAL A 58 -1.70 7.75 -0.85
C VAL A 58 -1.79 9.26 -0.77
N CYS A 59 -1.55 9.83 0.41
CA CYS A 59 -1.58 11.26 0.62
C CYS A 59 -0.34 11.77 1.35
N GLY A 60 0.03 13.03 1.10
CA GLY A 60 1.13 13.70 1.80
C GLY A 60 1.83 14.76 0.96
N SER A 61 2.79 15.46 1.58
CA SER A 61 3.48 16.60 0.96
C SER A 61 4.74 16.25 0.15
N SER A 62 5.13 14.98 0.12
CA SER A 62 6.42 14.55 -0.46
C SER A 62 6.23 13.77 -1.74
N LYS A 63 6.57 14.41 -2.87
CA LYS A 63 6.65 13.74 -4.19
C LYS A 63 7.63 12.57 -4.20
N GLN A 64 8.68 12.64 -3.39
CA GLN A 64 9.64 11.55 -3.28
C GLN A 64 9.02 10.35 -2.55
N MET A 65 8.27 10.58 -1.46
CA MET A 65 7.57 9.50 -0.75
C MET A 65 6.62 8.77 -1.69
N LEU A 66 5.86 9.50 -2.51
CA LEU A 66 4.94 8.91 -3.49
C LEU A 66 5.64 7.93 -4.44
N LYS A 67 6.78 8.35 -5.02
CA LYS A 67 7.54 7.51 -5.95
C LYS A 67 7.99 6.22 -5.26
N HIS A 68 8.51 6.32 -4.03
CA HIS A 68 8.97 5.16 -3.27
C HIS A 68 7.83 4.21 -2.92
N VAL A 69 6.66 4.74 -2.55
CA VAL A 69 5.46 3.93 -2.29
C VAL A 69 5.01 3.20 -3.56
N ALA A 70 4.97 3.89 -4.71
CA ALA A 70 4.64 3.28 -5.99
C ALA A 70 5.63 2.16 -6.37
N ASP A 71 6.93 2.39 -6.20
CA ASP A 71 7.98 1.39 -6.46
C ASP A 71 7.80 0.15 -5.56
N VAL A 72 7.43 0.34 -4.28
CA VAL A 72 7.13 -0.78 -3.37
C VAL A 72 5.88 -1.54 -3.80
N PHE A 73 4.83 -0.88 -4.26
CA PHE A 73 3.66 -1.59 -4.80
C PHE A 73 4.01 -2.44 -6.03
N VAL A 74 4.83 -1.92 -6.95
CA VAL A 74 5.34 -2.70 -8.10
C VAL A 74 6.10 -3.94 -7.62
N HIS A 75 6.95 -3.79 -6.59
CA HIS A 75 7.67 -4.92 -5.99
C HIS A 75 6.71 -5.96 -5.37
N ILE A 76 5.72 -5.51 -4.58
CA ILE A 76 4.69 -6.36 -3.97
C ILE A 76 3.90 -7.14 -5.03
N PHE A 77 3.55 -6.50 -6.15
CA PHE A 77 2.84 -7.17 -7.24
C PHE A 77 3.71 -8.20 -7.94
N SER A 78 5.00 -7.90 -8.14
CA SER A 78 5.94 -8.83 -8.72
C SER A 78 6.12 -10.07 -7.83
N GLU A 79 6.34 -9.85 -6.53
CA GLU A 79 6.63 -10.91 -5.57
C GLU A 79 5.41 -11.80 -5.27
N PHE A 80 4.26 -11.20 -4.97
CA PHE A 80 3.11 -11.93 -4.43
C PHE A 80 1.99 -12.19 -5.45
N LEU A 81 1.98 -11.49 -6.60
CA LEU A 81 1.03 -11.75 -7.69
C LEU A 81 1.70 -12.42 -8.90
N HIS A 82 2.98 -12.78 -8.77
CA HIS A 82 3.79 -13.43 -9.81
C HIS A 82 3.79 -12.68 -11.14
N LYS A 83 3.71 -11.35 -11.08
CA LYS A 83 3.78 -10.48 -12.27
C LYS A 83 5.24 -10.23 -12.63
N SER A 84 5.55 -10.12 -13.92
CA SER A 84 6.81 -9.49 -14.33
C SER A 84 6.85 -8.04 -13.86
N LYS A 85 8.02 -7.40 -13.89
CA LYS A 85 8.12 -5.98 -13.55
C LYS A 85 7.22 -5.12 -14.43
N GLU A 86 7.21 -5.41 -15.73
CA GLU A 86 6.40 -4.70 -16.73
C GLU A 86 4.89 -4.92 -16.48
N GLU A 87 4.51 -6.15 -16.15
CA GLU A 87 3.12 -6.48 -15.80
C GLU A 87 2.68 -5.82 -14.48
N ALA A 88 3.58 -5.72 -13.50
CA ALA A 88 3.32 -5.05 -12.23
C ALA A 88 3.16 -3.53 -12.41
N GLU A 89 4.00 -2.90 -13.24
CA GLU A 89 3.84 -1.49 -13.60
C GLU A 89 2.53 -1.24 -14.36
N LEU A 90 2.17 -2.13 -15.29
CA LEU A 90 0.91 -2.05 -16.03
C LEU A 90 -0.28 -2.19 -15.08
N TYR A 91 -0.24 -3.15 -14.16
CA TYR A 91 -1.28 -3.34 -13.14
C TYR A 91 -1.46 -2.11 -12.25
N LEU A 92 -0.37 -1.47 -11.82
CA LEU A 92 -0.45 -0.21 -11.07
C LEU A 92 -1.13 0.91 -11.89
N ARG A 93 -0.85 1.00 -13.19
CA ARG A 93 -1.53 1.95 -14.09
C ARG A 93 -3.02 1.65 -14.22
N GLU A 94 -3.39 0.37 -14.35
CA GLU A 94 -4.80 -0.04 -14.38
C GLU A 94 -5.52 0.35 -13.09
N LEU A 95 -4.90 0.17 -11.92
CA LEU A 95 -5.48 0.60 -10.65
C LEU A 95 -5.73 2.12 -10.63
N ARG A 96 -4.82 2.93 -11.17
CA ARG A 96 -5.01 4.39 -11.29
C ARG A 96 -6.17 4.75 -12.21
N ILE A 97 -6.25 4.13 -13.38
CA ILE A 97 -7.31 4.40 -14.38
C ILE A 97 -8.69 4.04 -13.83
N ASN A 98 -8.77 3.01 -12.99
CA ASN A 98 -10.02 2.53 -12.40
C ASN A 98 -10.33 3.16 -11.02
N ASP A 99 -9.70 4.27 -10.63
CA ASP A 99 -9.87 4.93 -9.33
C ASP A 99 -9.62 4.03 -8.11
N ARG A 100 -8.80 2.99 -8.29
CA ARG A 100 -8.38 2.04 -7.24
C ARG A 100 -6.99 2.34 -6.66
N TYR A 101 -6.28 3.31 -7.22
CA TYR A 101 -5.05 3.88 -6.66
C TYR A 101 -5.13 5.41 -6.80
N VAL A 102 -5.44 6.08 -5.71
CA VAL A 102 -5.73 7.52 -5.65
C VAL A 102 -4.61 8.22 -4.89
N GLU A 103 -4.07 9.27 -5.50
CA GLU A 103 -2.96 10.07 -4.99
C GLU A 103 -3.47 11.49 -4.69
N ASP A 104 -3.26 11.98 -3.46
CA ASP A 104 -3.56 13.37 -3.06
C ASP A 104 -2.31 14.02 -2.46
N ILE A 105 -1.65 14.86 -3.26
CA ILE A 105 -0.33 15.41 -2.96
C ILE A 105 -0.37 16.93 -3.09
N TRP A 106 0.28 17.60 -2.14
CA TRP A 106 0.46 19.05 -2.13
C TRP A 106 1.93 19.46 -2.03
#